data_AF-A0A7C6X9H6-F1
#
_entry.id   AF-A0A7C6X9H6-F1
#
_cell.length_a   1.000
_cell.length_b   1.000
_cell.length_c   1.000
_cell.angle_alpha   90.00
_cell.angle_beta   90.00
_cell.angle_gamma   90.00
#
_symmetry.space_group_name_H-M   'P 1'
#
loop_
_entity.id
_entity.type
_entity.pdbx_description
1 polymer ?
#
loop_
_entity_poly.entity_id
_entity_poly.type
_entity_poly.pdbx_seq_one_letter_code
_entity_poly.pdbx_strand_id
1 'polypeptide(L)'
;MRAALRGAPLPSWLLAQAVNRCRAEQDVTYPRAALIRAVLVGLEPGKEKQMSSLEPNETRPAYLCGRLLAVLEQIQNAANPGINTTLVDRFYGAASTAPASVFGNLLSDAQAHLSKLRRTRASAYQALQKSLEAVLQPLPEFPHTLTLQEQALFSLGYYHQRAEDRAAARERKAANEAAKAENATEGNDNE
;
A
#
# COMPACT_ATOMS: atom_id res chain seq x y z
N MET A 1 8.39 -6.56 27.66
CA MET A 1 7.48 -6.09 28.73
C MET A 1 7.86 -4.71 29.31
N ARG A 2 9.15 -4.42 29.56
CA ARG A 2 9.60 -3.13 30.12
C ARG A 2 9.18 -1.89 29.31
N ALA A 3 9.24 -1.94 27.98
CA ALA A 3 8.82 -0.84 27.10
C ALA A 3 7.32 -0.50 27.24
N ALA A 4 6.45 -1.51 27.12
CA ALA A 4 5.00 -1.36 27.25
C ALA A 4 4.56 -0.83 28.64
N LEU A 5 5.29 -1.21 29.70
CA LEU A 5 4.95 -0.83 31.08
C LEU A 5 5.61 0.47 31.56
N ARG A 6 6.68 0.93 30.91
CA ARG A 6 7.45 2.11 31.35
C ARG A 6 7.53 3.23 30.31
N GLY A 7 6.80 3.12 29.19
CA GLY A 7 6.88 4.06 28.07
C GLY A 7 8.28 4.15 27.45
N ALA A 8 9.14 3.14 27.67
CA ALA A 8 10.49 3.16 27.11
C ALA A 8 10.46 2.81 25.61
N PRO A 9 11.39 3.35 24.79
CA PRO A 9 11.47 3.03 23.37
C PRO A 9 11.54 1.52 23.13
N LEU A 10 10.87 1.06 22.08
CA LEU A 10 10.97 -0.33 21.67
C LEU A 10 12.37 -0.63 21.13
N PRO A 11 12.93 -1.81 21.40
CA PRO A 11 14.28 -2.13 21.00
C PRO A 11 14.39 -2.33 19.48
N SER A 12 15.49 -1.88 18.89
CA SER A 12 15.72 -1.88 17.43
C SER A 12 15.71 -3.28 16.80
N TRP A 13 16.10 -4.33 17.52
CA TRP A 13 16.04 -5.71 17.01
C TRP A 13 14.60 -6.15 16.67
N LEU A 14 13.59 -5.56 17.30
CA LEU A 14 12.19 -5.86 17.04
C LEU A 14 11.77 -5.35 15.65
N LEU A 15 12.33 -4.22 15.21
CA LEU A 15 12.16 -3.70 13.86
C LEU A 15 12.74 -4.68 12.83
N ALA A 16 13.96 -5.17 13.08
CA ALA A 16 14.62 -6.15 12.21
C ALA A 16 13.78 -7.41 12.05
N GLN A 17 13.25 -7.95 13.16
CA GLN A 17 12.39 -9.13 13.14
C GLN A 17 11.09 -8.89 12.36
N ALA A 18 10.42 -7.76 12.60
CA ALA A 18 9.18 -7.42 11.89
C ALA A 18 9.41 -7.27 10.39
N VAL A 19 10.43 -6.52 9.97
CA VAL A 19 10.78 -6.30 8.55
C VAL A 19 11.19 -7.61 7.88
N ASN A 20 12.03 -8.42 8.52
CA ASN A 20 12.44 -9.71 7.95
C ASN A 20 11.25 -10.66 7.79
N ARG A 21 10.29 -10.62 8.72
CA ARG A 21 9.07 -11.40 8.60
C ARG A 21 8.18 -10.91 7.45
N CYS A 22 8.01 -9.60 7.29
CA CYS A 22 7.33 -9.02 6.13
C CYS A 22 7.96 -9.50 4.82
N ARG A 23 9.29 -9.52 4.74
CA ARG A 23 10.01 -9.99 3.56
C ARG A 23 9.80 -11.47 3.28
N ALA A 24 9.91 -12.31 4.33
CA ALA A 24 9.79 -13.75 4.21
C ALA A 24 8.38 -14.21 3.79
N GLU A 25 7.36 -13.52 4.30
CA GLU A 25 5.95 -13.84 4.00
C GLU A 25 5.38 -13.00 2.84
N GLN A 26 6.14 -12.03 2.34
CA GLN A 26 5.73 -11.12 1.26
C GLN A 26 4.43 -10.37 1.56
N ASP A 27 4.13 -10.16 2.84
CA ASP A 27 2.92 -9.48 3.28
C ASP A 27 3.20 -8.60 4.50
N VAL A 28 2.38 -7.57 4.67
CA VAL A 28 2.42 -6.70 5.85
C VAL A 28 1.06 -6.74 6.53
N THR A 29 0.95 -7.54 7.58
CA THR A 29 -0.26 -7.65 8.40
C THR A 29 -0.41 -6.44 9.32
N TYR A 30 -1.64 -6.15 9.78
CA TYR A 30 -1.89 -5.07 10.75
C TYR A 30 -0.99 -5.13 12.00
N PRO A 31 -0.82 -6.27 12.71
CA PRO A 31 0.06 -6.31 13.89
C PRO A 31 1.52 -5.96 13.57
N ARG A 32 2.02 -6.39 12.41
CA ARG A 32 3.38 -6.05 11.94
C ARG A 32 3.52 -4.56 11.61
N ALA A 33 2.53 -3.98 10.93
CA ALA A 33 2.52 -2.56 10.65
C ALA A 33 2.46 -1.72 11.94
N ALA A 34 1.62 -2.12 12.90
CA ALA A 34 1.52 -1.47 14.20
C ALA A 34 2.83 -1.54 15.00
N LEU A 35 3.51 -2.69 14.97
CA LEU A 35 4.80 -2.89 15.61
C LEU A 35 5.90 -2.03 14.96
N ILE A 36 5.98 -2.03 13.62
CA ILE A 36 6.91 -1.19 12.87
C ILE A 36 6.69 0.28 13.20
N ARG A 37 5.42 0.74 13.14
CA ARG A 37 5.04 2.09 13.52
C ARG A 37 5.50 2.44 14.93
N ALA A 38 5.21 1.58 15.91
CA ALA A 38 5.55 1.85 17.31
C ALA A 38 7.07 2.01 17.52
N VAL A 39 7.88 1.23 16.81
CA VAL A 39 9.34 1.39 16.85
C VAL A 39 9.78 2.69 16.16
N LEU A 40 9.25 3.00 14.96
CA LEU A 40 9.60 4.20 14.21
C LEU A 40 9.25 5.50 14.96
N VAL A 41 8.07 5.55 15.59
CA VAL A 41 7.64 6.66 16.44
C VAL A 41 8.61 6.88 17.60
N GLY A 42 9.09 5.80 18.23
CA GLY A 42 10.06 5.91 19.32
C GLY A 42 11.44 6.43 18.87
N LEU A 43 11.77 6.30 17.58
CA LEU A 43 13.00 6.82 16.97
C LEU A 43 12.83 8.26 16.45
N GLU A 44 11.62 8.63 16.03
CA GLU A 44 11.27 9.95 15.52
C GLU A 44 10.11 10.57 16.33
N PRO A 45 10.35 11.04 17.57
CA PRO A 45 9.32 11.67 18.38
C PRO A 45 8.66 12.84 17.65
N GLY A 46 7.32 12.95 17.74
CA GLY A 46 6.53 13.99 17.07
C GLY A 46 5.99 13.61 15.69
N LYS A 47 6.35 12.44 15.12
CA LYS A 47 5.80 11.93 13.85
C LYS A 47 4.64 10.93 13.99
N GLU A 48 4.07 10.82 15.19
CA GLU A 48 3.03 9.83 15.55
C GLU A 48 1.80 9.82 14.65
N LYS A 49 1.32 11.03 14.34
CA LYS A 49 0.15 11.26 13.50
C LYS A 49 0.44 10.92 12.05
N GLN A 50 1.65 11.22 11.58
CA GLN A 50 2.05 10.96 10.20
C GLN A 50 2.25 9.45 9.90
N MET A 51 2.28 8.62 10.94
CA MET A 51 2.52 7.18 10.80
C MET A 51 1.28 6.33 11.12
N SER A 52 0.10 6.92 11.36
CA SER A 52 -1.12 6.16 11.69
C SER A 52 -1.91 5.69 10.48
N SER A 53 -1.82 6.42 9.38
CA SER A 53 -2.69 6.30 8.22
C SER A 53 -1.92 6.69 6.96
N LEU A 54 -2.57 6.53 5.81
CA LEU A 54 -2.03 7.02 4.57
C LEU A 54 -1.85 8.55 4.65
N GLU A 55 -0.61 9.01 4.75
CA GLU A 55 -0.25 10.42 4.63
C GLU A 55 0.10 10.78 3.18
N PRO A 56 -0.71 11.59 2.48
CA PRO A 56 -0.45 11.94 1.09
C PRO A 56 0.79 12.84 0.91
N ASN A 57 1.12 13.63 1.94
CA ASN A 57 2.22 14.60 1.92
C ASN A 57 3.57 14.01 2.34
N GLU A 58 3.63 12.71 2.64
CA GLU A 58 4.89 12.04 2.97
C GLU A 58 5.72 11.82 1.70
N THR A 59 6.90 12.42 1.66
CA THR A 59 7.79 12.45 0.49
C THR A 59 9.02 11.55 0.63
N ARG A 60 9.19 10.86 1.76
CA ARG A 60 10.34 9.95 1.94
C ARG A 60 10.33 8.84 0.88
N PRO A 61 11.42 8.67 0.10
CA PRO A 61 11.46 7.74 -1.03
C PRO A 61 11.08 6.30 -0.67
N ALA A 62 11.51 5.81 0.49
CA ALA A 62 11.21 4.45 0.93
C ALA A 62 9.70 4.23 1.17
N TYR A 63 9.03 5.19 1.81
CA TYR A 63 7.59 5.14 2.04
C TYR A 63 6.81 5.21 0.72
N LEU A 64 7.21 6.11 -0.18
CA LEU A 64 6.64 6.23 -1.53
C LEU A 64 6.84 4.95 -2.35
N CYS A 65 8.00 4.30 -2.29
CA CYS A 65 8.24 3.01 -2.94
C CYS A 65 7.29 1.91 -2.41
N GLY A 66 7.03 1.91 -1.10
CA GLY A 66 6.05 1.01 -0.49
C GLY A 66 4.64 1.24 -1.01
N ARG A 67 4.20 2.50 -1.06
CA ARG A 67 2.92 2.90 -1.65
C ARG A 67 2.85 2.51 -3.13
N LEU A 68 3.91 2.75 -3.88
CA LEU A 68 4.00 2.42 -5.30
C LEU A 68 3.77 0.92 -5.53
N LEU A 69 4.41 0.06 -4.74
CA LEU A 69 4.22 -1.39 -4.85
C LEU A 69 2.74 -1.78 -4.68
N ALA A 70 2.04 -1.19 -3.70
CA ALA A 70 0.62 -1.43 -3.48
C ALA A 70 -0.25 -0.95 -4.65
N VAL A 71 0.03 0.23 -5.21
CA VAL A 71 -0.70 0.75 -6.38
C VAL A 71 -0.48 -0.15 -7.60
N LEU A 72 0.75 -0.62 -7.84
CA LEU A 72 1.06 -1.53 -8.95
C LEU A 72 0.36 -2.88 -8.81
N GLU A 73 0.32 -3.42 -7.59
CA GLU A 73 -0.47 -4.63 -7.26
C GLU A 73 -1.96 -4.42 -7.56
N GLN A 74 -2.51 -3.26 -7.18
CA GLN A 74 -3.91 -2.92 -7.44
C GLN A 74 -4.21 -2.80 -8.95
N ILE A 75 -3.30 -2.18 -9.72
CA ILE A 75 -3.38 -2.10 -11.19
C ILE A 75 -3.41 -3.50 -11.81
N GLN A 76 -2.52 -4.39 -11.38
CA GLN A 76 -2.44 -5.76 -11.88
C GLN A 76 -3.74 -6.53 -11.60
N ASN A 77 -4.23 -6.49 -10.35
CA ASN A 77 -5.46 -7.15 -9.94
C ASN A 77 -6.70 -6.62 -10.68
N ALA A 78 -6.77 -5.30 -10.90
CA ALA A 78 -7.87 -4.70 -11.64
C ALA A 78 -7.86 -5.12 -13.12
N ALA A 79 -6.69 -5.22 -13.74
CA ALA A 79 -6.54 -5.60 -15.13
C ALA A 79 -6.73 -7.11 -15.36
N ASN A 80 -6.35 -7.94 -14.39
CA ASN A 80 -6.41 -9.38 -14.45
C ASN A 80 -7.08 -9.95 -13.18
N PRO A 81 -8.42 -9.93 -13.10
CA PRO A 81 -9.14 -10.52 -11.97
C PRO A 81 -8.86 -12.03 -11.87
N GLY A 82 -8.59 -12.53 -10.66
CA GLY A 82 -8.43 -13.97 -10.40
C GLY A 82 -7.04 -14.53 -10.71
N ILE A 83 -5.99 -13.70 -10.76
CA ILE A 83 -4.61 -14.19 -10.89
C ILE A 83 -4.17 -14.97 -9.64
N ASN A 84 -3.42 -16.04 -9.85
CA ASN A 84 -2.91 -16.91 -8.78
C ASN A 84 -1.58 -16.42 -8.17
N THR A 85 -0.86 -15.55 -8.88
CA THR A 85 0.42 -14.99 -8.42
C THR A 85 0.42 -13.51 -8.71
N THR A 86 0.56 -12.74 -7.65
CA THR A 86 0.64 -11.29 -7.68
C THR A 86 2.07 -10.82 -7.90
N LEU A 87 2.20 -9.55 -8.25
CA LEU A 87 3.46 -8.84 -8.31
C LEU A 87 4.20 -8.90 -6.95
N VAL A 88 3.47 -8.85 -5.84
CA VAL A 88 4.03 -8.86 -4.49
C VAL A 88 4.69 -10.20 -4.17
N ASP A 89 4.06 -11.31 -4.56
CA ASP A 89 4.61 -12.68 -4.41
C ASP A 89 5.96 -12.89 -5.11
N ARG A 90 6.32 -12.01 -6.05
CA ARG A 90 7.59 -12.11 -6.80
C ARG A 90 8.59 -11.04 -6.39
N PHE A 91 8.11 -9.82 -6.17
CA PHE A 91 8.99 -8.66 -6.11
C PHE A 91 9.04 -7.98 -4.75
N TYR A 92 8.22 -8.36 -3.75
CA TYR A 92 8.25 -7.70 -2.44
C TYR A 92 9.66 -7.70 -1.83
N GLY A 93 10.35 -8.85 -1.88
CA GLY A 93 11.70 -9.00 -1.35
C GLY A 93 12.66 -7.97 -1.94
N ALA A 94 12.81 -7.98 -3.27
CA ALA A 94 13.71 -7.08 -3.99
C ALA A 94 13.26 -5.61 -3.92
N ALA A 95 11.96 -5.32 -4.03
CA ALA A 95 11.42 -3.96 -3.91
C ALA A 95 11.65 -3.38 -2.51
N SER A 96 11.54 -4.20 -1.46
CA SER A 96 11.76 -3.77 -0.08
C SER A 96 13.23 -3.53 0.26
N THR A 97 14.19 -3.97 -0.55
CA THR A 97 15.63 -3.83 -0.26
C THR A 97 16.40 -3.02 -1.30
N ALA A 98 16.04 -3.14 -2.58
CA ALA A 98 16.68 -2.49 -3.72
C ALA A 98 15.66 -2.01 -4.77
N PRO A 99 14.83 -0.99 -4.45
CA PRO A 99 13.79 -0.44 -5.32
C PRO A 99 14.20 -0.21 -6.79
N ALA A 100 15.36 0.43 -7.01
CA ALA A 100 15.83 0.78 -8.35
C ALA A 100 16.00 -0.43 -9.28
N SER A 101 16.25 -1.62 -8.72
CA SER A 101 16.47 -2.85 -9.51
C SER A 101 15.19 -3.44 -10.11
N VAL A 102 14.02 -3.07 -9.58
CA VAL A 102 12.74 -3.70 -9.96
C VAL A 102 11.71 -2.72 -10.50
N PHE A 103 11.61 -1.51 -9.95
CA PHE A 103 10.48 -0.63 -10.26
C PHE A 103 10.41 -0.16 -11.72
N GLY A 104 11.54 -0.07 -12.42
CA GLY A 104 11.55 0.22 -13.86
C GLY A 104 10.71 -0.80 -14.66
N ASN A 105 10.97 -2.09 -14.44
CA ASN A 105 10.24 -3.17 -15.12
C ASN A 105 8.77 -3.21 -14.68
N LEU A 106 8.51 -3.09 -13.37
CA LEU A 106 7.15 -3.13 -12.83
C LEU A 106 6.27 -1.99 -13.36
N LEU A 107 6.85 -0.81 -13.58
CA LEU A 107 6.16 0.32 -14.20
C LEU A 107 5.81 0.03 -15.65
N SER A 108 6.74 -0.55 -16.43
CA SER A 108 6.46 -0.95 -17.81
C SER A 108 5.31 -1.96 -17.90
N ASP A 109 5.29 -2.97 -17.02
CA ASP A 109 4.21 -3.95 -16.95
C ASP A 109 2.87 -3.31 -16.57
N ALA A 110 2.90 -2.35 -15.63
CA ALA A 110 1.70 -1.62 -15.22
C ALA A 110 1.10 -0.77 -16.35
N GLN A 111 1.92 -0.21 -17.25
CA GLN A 111 1.41 0.54 -18.42
C GLN A 111 0.60 -0.36 -19.37
N ALA A 112 0.98 -1.62 -19.54
CA ALA A 112 0.21 -2.58 -20.33
C ALA A 112 -1.15 -2.89 -19.66
N HIS A 113 -1.15 -3.06 -18.33
CA HIS A 113 -2.37 -3.27 -17.54
C HIS A 113 -3.30 -2.05 -17.58
N LEU A 114 -2.77 -0.84 -17.43
CA LEU A 114 -3.52 0.41 -17.54
C LEU A 114 -4.11 0.59 -18.95
N SER A 115 -3.36 0.26 -20.00
CA SER A 115 -3.85 0.31 -21.38
C SER A 115 -5.04 -0.62 -21.61
N LYS A 116 -5.04 -1.82 -21.00
CA LYS A 116 -6.18 -2.74 -21.00
C LYS A 116 -7.38 -2.17 -20.24
N LEU A 117 -7.14 -1.60 -19.05
CA LEU A 117 -8.17 -0.97 -18.23
C LEU A 117 -8.81 0.23 -18.93
N ARG A 118 -8.04 1.04 -19.65
CA ARG A 118 -8.55 2.19 -20.40
C ARG A 118 -9.65 1.80 -21.40
N ARG A 119 -9.53 0.62 -22.01
CA ARG A 119 -10.50 0.10 -22.98
C ARG A 119 -11.71 -0.59 -22.34
N THR A 120 -11.51 -1.21 -21.19
CA THR A 120 -12.51 -2.13 -20.59
C THR A 120 -13.23 -1.54 -19.38
N ARG A 121 -12.57 -0.64 -18.63
CA ARG A 121 -12.99 -0.09 -17.34
C ARG A 121 -12.42 1.34 -17.18
N ALA A 122 -12.93 2.28 -17.96
CA ALA A 122 -12.38 3.65 -18.04
C ALA A 122 -12.31 4.37 -16.68
N SER A 123 -13.32 4.20 -15.81
CA SER A 123 -13.32 4.79 -14.46
C SER A 123 -12.21 4.22 -13.57
N ALA A 124 -12.00 2.90 -13.61
CA ALA A 124 -10.92 2.25 -12.87
C ALA A 124 -9.55 2.70 -13.39
N TYR A 125 -9.40 2.84 -14.71
CA TYR A 125 -8.19 3.39 -15.31
C TYR A 125 -7.88 4.80 -14.78
N GLN A 126 -8.86 5.72 -14.81
CA GLN A 126 -8.65 7.09 -14.35
C GLN A 126 -8.23 7.15 -12.87
N ALA A 127 -8.91 6.38 -12.01
CA ALA A 127 -8.60 6.32 -10.59
C ALA A 127 -7.18 5.78 -10.33
N LEU A 128 -6.81 4.66 -10.97
CA LEU A 128 -5.51 4.02 -10.76
C LEU A 128 -4.37 4.81 -11.38
N GLN A 129 -4.57 5.43 -12.55
CA GLN A 129 -3.61 6.33 -13.17
C GLN A 129 -3.33 7.52 -12.23
N LYS A 130 -4.36 8.13 -11.67
CA LYS A 130 -4.23 9.23 -10.71
C LYS A 130 -3.47 8.79 -9.44
N SER A 131 -3.76 7.62 -8.90
CA SER A 131 -3.02 7.07 -7.75
C SER A 131 -1.54 6.83 -8.07
N LEU A 132 -1.25 6.33 -9.27
CA LEU A 132 0.13 6.10 -9.73
C LEU A 132 0.89 7.42 -9.85
N GLU A 133 0.31 8.43 -10.49
CA GLU A 133 0.88 9.77 -10.62
C GLU A 133 1.12 10.44 -9.27
N ALA A 134 0.16 10.33 -8.34
CA ALA A 134 0.27 10.91 -7.00
C ALA A 134 1.45 10.35 -6.19
N VAL A 135 1.88 9.11 -6.47
CA VAL A 135 3.04 8.49 -5.82
C VAL A 135 4.34 8.77 -6.56
N LEU A 136 4.31 8.78 -7.90
CA LEU A 136 5.51 9.03 -8.72
C LEU A 136 5.95 10.49 -8.74
N GLN A 137 5.01 11.45 -8.73
CA GLN A 137 5.32 12.87 -8.79
C GLN A 137 6.29 13.34 -7.68
N PRO A 138 6.11 12.96 -6.39
CA PRO A 138 7.05 13.30 -5.33
C PRO A 138 8.28 12.37 -5.25
N LEU A 139 8.42 11.37 -6.14
CA LEU A 139 9.50 10.39 -6.15
C LEU A 139 10.44 10.65 -7.34
N PRO A 140 11.46 11.53 -7.19
CA PRO A 140 12.31 11.93 -8.32
C PRO A 140 13.23 10.80 -8.80
N GLU A 141 13.68 9.94 -7.90
CA GLU A 141 14.56 8.80 -8.21
C GLU A 141 14.24 7.60 -7.32
N PHE A 142 14.54 6.40 -7.84
CA PHE A 142 14.43 5.18 -7.05
C PHE A 142 15.72 4.95 -6.26
N PRO A 143 15.65 4.74 -4.93
CA PRO A 143 16.83 4.44 -4.15
C PRO A 143 17.40 3.07 -4.56
N HIS A 144 18.72 2.99 -4.68
CA HIS A 144 19.42 1.75 -5.05
C HIS A 144 19.32 0.67 -3.97
N THR A 145 19.39 1.08 -2.70
CA THR A 145 19.29 0.20 -1.54
C THR A 145 18.59 0.90 -0.39
N LEU A 146 17.88 0.15 0.46
CA LEU A 146 17.21 0.66 1.66
C LEU A 146 17.88 0.15 2.93
N THR A 147 18.17 1.06 3.86
CA THR A 147 18.54 0.75 5.26
C THR A 147 17.38 0.09 6.00
N LEU A 148 17.63 -0.60 7.11
CA LEU A 148 16.55 -1.27 7.85
C LEU A 148 15.38 -0.35 8.24
N GLN A 149 15.66 0.90 8.62
CA GLN A 149 14.63 1.89 8.94
C GLN A 149 13.82 2.29 7.69
N GLU A 150 14.48 2.41 6.54
CA GLU A 150 13.81 2.66 5.27
C GLU A 150 12.98 1.46 4.81
N GLN A 151 13.45 0.22 4.99
CA GLN A 151 12.67 -0.99 4.72
C GLN A 151 11.41 -1.05 5.60
N ALA A 152 11.50 -0.56 6.84
CA ALA A 152 10.37 -0.40 7.72
C ALA A 152 9.39 0.68 7.20
N LEU A 153 9.88 1.84 6.76
CA LEU A 153 9.05 2.87 6.12
C LEU A 153 8.37 2.37 4.84
N PHE A 154 9.09 1.60 4.02
CA PHE A 154 8.54 0.91 2.85
C PHE A 154 7.39 0.00 3.24
N SER A 155 7.60 -0.85 4.25
CA SER A 155 6.57 -1.78 4.74
C SER A 155 5.33 -1.03 5.23
N LEU A 156 5.52 0.10 5.92
CA LEU A 156 4.44 0.93 6.44
C LEU A 156 3.67 1.63 5.30
N GLY A 157 4.36 2.19 4.31
CA GLY A 157 3.73 2.81 3.14
C GLY A 157 2.91 1.83 2.30
N TYR A 158 3.45 0.62 2.10
CA TYR A 158 2.72 -0.48 1.46
C TYR A 158 1.44 -0.84 2.21
N TYR A 159 1.54 -0.98 3.54
CA TYR A 159 0.38 -1.29 4.37
C TYR A 159 -0.68 -0.19 4.35
N HIS A 160 -0.28 1.07 4.51
CA HIS A 160 -1.19 2.21 4.51
C HIS A 160 -1.96 2.35 3.21
N GLN A 161 -1.28 2.23 2.06
CA GLN A 161 -1.95 2.30 0.76
C GLN A 161 -2.97 1.17 0.61
N ARG A 162 -2.62 -0.07 0.95
CA ARG A 162 -3.58 -1.20 0.91
C ARG A 162 -4.74 -1.04 1.88
N ALA A 163 -4.51 -0.48 3.06
CA ALA A 163 -5.56 -0.22 4.03
C ALA A 163 -6.58 0.79 3.49
N GLU A 164 -6.10 1.88 2.88
CA GLU A 164 -6.91 2.89 2.20
C GLU A 164 -7.71 2.27 1.05
N ASP A 165 -7.05 1.52 0.16
CA ASP A 165 -7.68 0.89 -1.00
C ASP A 165 -8.82 -0.06 -0.58
N ARG A 166 -8.62 -0.83 0.50
CA ARG A 166 -9.65 -1.70 1.08
C ARG A 166 -10.79 -0.93 1.73
N ALA A 167 -10.51 0.20 2.38
CA ALA A 167 -11.55 1.05 2.96
C ALA A 167 -12.44 1.61 1.83
N ALA A 168 -11.83 2.22 0.81
CA ALA A 168 -12.54 2.78 -0.34
C ALA A 168 -13.32 1.70 -1.12
N ALA A 169 -12.80 0.47 -1.23
CA ALA A 169 -13.52 -0.63 -1.86
C ALA A 169 -14.77 -1.06 -1.08
N ARG A 170 -14.70 -1.08 0.26
CA ARG A 170 -15.84 -1.39 1.13
C ARG A 170 -16.93 -0.33 1.04
N GLU A 171 -16.55 0.94 1.04
CA GLU A 171 -17.48 2.06 0.88
C GLU A 171 -18.22 2.02 -0.46
N ARG A 172 -17.50 1.78 -1.56
CA ARG A 172 -18.12 1.62 -2.89
C ARG A 172 -19.08 0.43 -2.92
N LYS A 173 -18.72 -0.68 -2.28
CA LYS A 173 -19.61 -1.85 -2.21
C LYS A 173 -20.89 -1.53 -1.43
N ALA A 174 -20.77 -0.88 -0.27
CA ALA A 174 -21.91 -0.49 0.56
C ALA A 174 -22.82 0.51 -0.17
N ALA A 175 -22.26 1.51 -0.86
CA ALA A 175 -23.03 2.47 -1.65
C ALA A 175 -23.79 1.79 -2.80
N ASN A 176 -23.16 0.83 -3.49
CA ASN A 176 -23.82 0.06 -4.55
C ASN A 176 -24.93 -0.86 -4.02
N GLU A 177 -24.78 -1.41 -2.81
CA GLU A 177 -25.82 -2.22 -2.16
C GLU A 177 -27.00 -1.36 -1.71
N ALA A 178 -26.75 -0.17 -1.15
CA ALA A 178 -27.80 0.79 -0.78
C ALA A 178 -28.60 1.25 -2.01
N ALA A 179 -27.92 1.66 -3.09
CA ALA A 179 -28.58 2.08 -4.32
C ALA A 179 -29.41 0.97 -4.98
N LYS A 180 -29.00 -0.30 -4.83
CA LYS A 180 -29.80 -1.45 -5.31
C LYS A 180 -31.05 -1.68 -4.45
N ALA A 181 -30.96 -1.46 -3.14
CA ALA A 181 -32.08 -1.61 -2.22
C ALA A 181 -33.15 -0.51 -2.44
N GLU A 182 -32.73 0.74 -2.65
CA GLU A 182 -33.62 1.86 -2.96
C GLU A 182 -34.40 1.62 -4.26
N ASN A 183 -33.70 1.26 -5.35
CA ASN A 183 -34.35 0.94 -6.63
C ASN A 183 -35.31 -0.27 -6.57
N ALA A 184 -35.07 -1.23 -5.66
CA ALA A 184 -35.96 -2.37 -5.47
C ALA A 184 -37.23 -2.00 -4.68
N THR A 185 -37.20 -0.90 -3.91
CA THR A 185 -38.35 -0.43 -3.13
C THR A 185 -39.27 0.43 -3.99
N GLU A 186 -38.73 1.31 -4.83
CA GLU A 186 -39.52 2.15 -5.76
C GLU A 186 -40.18 1.35 -6.91
N GLY A 187 -39.64 0.18 -7.26
CA GLY A 187 -40.22 -0.70 -8.28
C GLY A 187 -41.44 -1.49 -7.83
N ASN A 188 -41.74 -1.53 -6.53
CA ASN A 188 -42.82 -2.36 -5.95
C ASN A 188 -44.08 -1.55 -5.57
N ASP A 189 -44.04 -0.21 -5.72
CA ASP A 189 -45.16 0.69 -5.43
C ASP A 189 -45.93 1.13 -6.70
N ASN A 190 -45.60 0.54 -7.87
CA ASN A 190 -46.20 0.84 -9.17
C ASN A 190 -46.99 -0.33 -9.80
N GLU A 191 -47.31 -1.38 -9.04
CA GLU A 191 -48.26 -2.46 -9.40
C GLU A 191 -49.55 -2.37 -8.58
#